data_AF-A0A1I8B347-F1
#
_entry.id   AF-A0A1I8B347-F1
#
_cell.length_a   1.000
_cell.length_b   1.000
_cell.length_c   1.000
_cell.angle_alpha   90.00
_cell.angle_beta   90.00
_cell.angle_gamma   90.00
#
_symmetry.space_group_name_H-M   'P 1'
#
loop_
_entity.id
_entity.type
_entity.pdbx_description
1 polymer ?
#
loop_
_entity_poly.entity_id
_entity_poly.type
_entity_poly.pdbx_seq_one_letter_code
_entity_poly.pdbx_strand_id
1 'polypeptide(L)'
;MGRNTIAGNMSEISGSIREKESLCLRLTLSNEVPIRSALLFAEGIFDSECFTIRQLRVFEVNQVLPRFVTFVQIDQSFAQQKPPECFVSFRLQSRIDQFRLWICENFAFIDEEKLQNEPSIVAESKGDDGGKKLQLYFFCTRNQEILYINWDLTSGEFQIGHNDIQNVTDLIQSMCANMNVRELRSRAHFPSLLANVKNVVESVCLL
;
A
#
# COMPACT_ATOMS: atom_id res chain seq x y z
N MET A 1 -29.05 37.46 9.25
CA MET A 1 -28.90 36.28 8.38
C MET A 1 -27.41 36.03 8.18
N GLY A 2 -26.78 35.30 9.11
CA GLY A 2 -25.36 34.98 9.06
C GLY A 2 -25.18 33.52 8.69
N ARG A 3 -24.58 33.26 7.53
CA ARG A 3 -24.05 31.94 7.16
C ARG A 3 -22.78 31.75 7.98
N ASN A 4 -22.82 30.92 9.02
CA ASN A 4 -21.62 30.45 9.70
C ASN A 4 -21.26 29.07 9.16
N THR A 5 -20.47 29.08 8.08
CA THR A 5 -19.62 27.95 7.72
C THR A 5 -18.49 27.91 8.74
N ILE A 6 -18.61 27.03 9.74
CA ILE A 6 -17.50 26.75 10.64
C ILE A 6 -16.69 25.64 10.00
N ALA A 7 -15.61 26.03 9.33
CA ALA A 7 -14.53 25.13 8.96
C ALA A 7 -13.96 24.54 10.27
N GLY A 8 -14.34 23.31 10.58
CA GLY A 8 -13.78 22.54 11.68
C GLY A 8 -12.47 21.94 11.23
N ASN A 9 -11.37 22.51 11.69
CA ASN A 9 -10.02 22.10 11.35
C ASN A 9 -9.71 20.68 11.86
N MET A 10 -9.19 19.89 10.91
CA MET A 10 -8.15 18.86 11.01
C MET A 10 -8.42 17.65 11.94
N SER A 11 -8.77 16.54 11.30
CA SER A 11 -8.59 15.19 11.85
C SER A 11 -7.18 14.70 11.49
N GLU A 12 -6.37 14.40 12.49
CA GLU A 12 -5.03 13.84 12.30
C GLU A 12 -5.10 12.31 12.44
N ILE A 13 -4.65 11.60 11.41
CA ILE A 13 -4.58 10.13 11.40
C ILE A 13 -3.17 9.74 11.83
N SER A 14 -3.04 9.00 12.93
CA SER A 14 -1.79 8.33 13.29
C SER A 14 -2.03 6.83 13.39
N GLY A 15 -1.38 6.08 12.50
CA GLY A 15 -1.40 4.62 12.53
C GLY A 15 -0.36 4.11 13.52
N SER A 16 -0.80 3.38 14.56
CA SER A 16 0.10 2.62 15.42
C SER A 16 -0.29 1.15 15.39
N ILE A 17 0.63 0.30 14.95
CA ILE A 17 0.44 -1.15 14.92
C ILE A 17 0.74 -1.70 16.31
N ARG A 18 -0.29 -1.93 17.13
CA ARG A 18 -0.18 -2.85 18.27
C ARG A 18 -1.45 -3.67 18.48
N GLU A 19 -1.19 -4.98 18.58
CA GLU A 19 -2.00 -6.13 18.99
C GLU A 19 -3.27 -6.44 18.18
N LYS A 20 -3.13 -7.48 17.35
CA LYS A 20 -4.03 -8.02 16.31
C LYS A 20 -4.09 -7.16 15.04
N GLU A 21 -3.61 -7.75 13.94
CA GLU A 21 -3.49 -7.23 12.57
C GLU A 21 -4.74 -6.45 12.12
N SER A 22 -4.79 -5.17 12.47
CA SER A 22 -5.94 -4.31 12.23
C SER A 22 -5.45 -2.91 11.91
N LEU A 23 -6.16 -2.25 11.00
CA LEU A 23 -5.96 -0.83 10.72
C LEU A 23 -6.57 -0.03 11.88
N CYS A 24 -5.75 0.74 12.60
CA CYS A 24 -6.21 1.59 13.69
C CYS A 24 -6.59 2.97 13.13
N LEU A 25 -7.88 3.31 13.21
CA LEU A 25 -8.37 4.66 12.93
C LEU A 25 -8.58 5.40 14.25
N ARG A 26 -7.87 6.52 14.44
CA ARG A 26 -8.00 7.38 15.62
C ARG A 26 -8.86 8.60 15.29
N LEU A 27 -9.98 8.75 15.98
CA LEU A 27 -10.80 9.96 15.93
C LEU A 27 -10.47 10.85 17.13
N THR A 28 -10.07 12.09 16.89
CA THR A 28 -9.77 13.09 17.93
C THR A 28 -10.53 14.37 17.62
N LEU A 29 -11.14 14.96 18.64
CA LEU A 29 -11.78 16.27 18.55
C LEU A 29 -10.84 17.31 19.17
N SER A 30 -10.78 18.48 18.56
CA SER A 30 -9.96 19.61 19.03
C SER A 30 -10.50 20.28 20.30
N ASN A 31 -11.64 19.83 20.80
CA ASN A 31 -12.29 20.34 22.00
C ASN A 31 -12.61 19.19 22.97
N GLU A 32 -12.96 19.53 24.22
CA GLU A 32 -13.31 18.54 25.26
C GLU A 32 -14.73 17.94 25.10
N VAL A 33 -15.27 17.91 23.88
CA VAL A 33 -16.58 17.29 23.63
C VAL A 33 -16.41 15.77 23.57
N PRO A 34 -17.12 14.98 24.40
CA PRO A 34 -16.97 13.53 24.39
C PRO A 34 -17.59 12.91 23.13
N ILE A 35 -16.87 11.99 22.50
CA ILE A 35 -17.39 11.14 21.42
C ILE A 35 -18.26 10.04 22.04
N ARG A 36 -19.58 10.11 21.83
CA ARG A 36 -20.53 9.14 22.41
C ARG A 36 -20.69 7.87 21.59
N SER A 37 -20.48 7.95 20.28
CA SER A 37 -20.59 6.85 19.33
C SER A 37 -19.85 7.23 18.05
N ALA A 38 -19.28 6.24 17.37
CA ALA A 38 -18.73 6.38 16.03
C ALA A 38 -19.40 5.32 15.13
N LEU A 39 -19.82 5.75 13.95
CA LEU A 39 -20.39 4.89 12.91
C LEU A 39 -19.45 4.98 11.72
N LEU A 40 -18.95 3.83 11.27
CA LEU A 40 -18.06 3.74 10.13
C LEU A 40 -18.81 3.07 8.98
N PHE A 41 -18.93 3.77 7.87
CA PHE A 41 -19.48 3.23 6.62
C PHE A 41 -18.32 2.94 5.68
N ALA A 42 -18.19 1.70 5.24
CA ALA A 42 -17.21 1.32 4.23
C ALA A 42 -17.75 0.19 3.36
N GLU A 43 -18.14 0.54 2.14
CA GLU A 43 -18.63 -0.41 1.14
C GLU A 43 -17.55 -1.43 0.79
N GLY A 44 -17.91 -2.72 0.76
CA GLY A 44 -16.98 -3.82 0.48
C GLY A 44 -15.98 -4.14 1.60
N ILE A 45 -16.04 -3.44 2.74
CA ILE A 45 -15.24 -3.76 3.94
C ILE A 45 -16.08 -4.45 5.02
N PHE A 46 -17.35 -4.06 5.19
CA PHE A 46 -18.24 -4.63 6.21
C PHE A 46 -19.48 -5.29 5.59
N ASP A 47 -19.92 -6.40 6.18
CA ASP A 47 -21.05 -7.21 5.70
C ASP A 47 -22.44 -6.62 6.01
N SER A 48 -22.55 -5.46 6.68
CA SER A 48 -23.86 -4.92 7.11
C SER A 48 -23.95 -3.40 7.18
N GLU A 49 -25.16 -2.89 6.97
CA GLU A 49 -25.56 -1.50 7.21
C GLU A 49 -25.93 -1.26 8.69
N CYS A 50 -25.62 -0.07 9.21
CA CYS A 50 -25.82 0.27 10.61
C CYS A 50 -27.06 1.14 10.86
N PHE A 51 -27.70 0.97 12.03
CA PHE A 51 -28.87 1.75 12.48
C PHE A 51 -28.58 2.42 13.83
N THR A 52 -28.99 3.68 14.04
CA THR A 52 -28.86 4.35 15.34
C THR A 52 -30.13 5.09 15.74
N ILE A 53 -30.53 4.94 17.01
CA ILE A 53 -31.71 5.56 17.64
C ILE A 53 -31.20 6.49 18.75
N ARG A 54 -31.01 7.79 18.46
CA ARG A 54 -30.96 8.94 19.39
C ARG A 54 -30.54 10.24 18.68
N GLN A 55 -31.02 11.39 19.17
CA GLN A 55 -30.54 12.71 18.75
C GLN A 55 -29.11 12.94 19.26
N LEU A 56 -28.12 12.83 18.39
CA LEU A 56 -26.71 13.13 18.65
C LEU A 56 -26.24 14.26 17.72
N ARG A 57 -25.24 15.04 18.13
CA ARG A 57 -24.53 15.91 17.20
C ARG A 57 -23.67 15.02 16.30
N VAL A 58 -24.07 14.93 15.04
CA VAL A 58 -23.37 14.13 14.03
C VAL A 58 -22.22 14.95 13.46
N PHE A 59 -21.02 14.40 13.52
CA PHE A 59 -19.87 14.88 12.77
C PHE A 59 -19.63 13.87 11.66
N GLU A 60 -19.64 14.33 10.41
CA GLU A 60 -19.35 13.51 9.24
C GLU A 60 -17.90 13.78 8.81
N VAL A 61 -17.13 12.70 8.67
CA VAL A 61 -15.77 12.74 8.14
C VAL A 61 -15.68 11.68 7.06
N ASN A 62 -15.38 12.10 5.84
CA ASN A 62 -15.17 11.22 4.71
C ASN A 62 -13.67 10.96 4.56
N GLN A 63 -13.26 9.70 4.64
CA GLN A 63 -11.88 9.25 4.49
C GLN A 63 -11.86 8.19 3.38
N VAL A 64 -10.94 8.35 2.42
CA VAL A 64 -10.73 7.37 1.36
C VAL A 64 -9.51 6.55 1.74
N LEU A 65 -9.70 5.25 1.92
CA LEU A 65 -8.58 4.36 2.19
C LEU A 65 -7.75 4.15 0.92
N PRO A 66 -6.41 4.23 0.98
CA PRO A 66 -5.55 3.90 -0.15
C PRO A 66 -5.78 2.48 -0.64
N ARG A 67 -5.58 2.24 -1.94
CA ARG A 67 -5.83 0.94 -2.57
C ARG A 67 -5.03 -0.20 -1.92
N PHE A 68 -3.79 0.07 -1.51
CA PHE A 68 -2.88 -0.90 -0.90
C PHE A 68 -2.74 -0.70 0.62
N VAL A 69 -3.79 -0.25 1.31
CA VAL A 69 -3.79 0.02 2.76
C VAL A 69 -3.34 -1.18 3.63
N THR A 70 -3.48 -2.41 3.14
CA THR A 70 -3.02 -3.63 3.84
C THR A 70 -1.50 -3.79 3.84
N PHE A 71 -0.79 -3.03 3.00
CA PHE A 71 0.66 -3.02 2.92
C PHE A 71 1.19 -1.86 3.74
N VAL A 72 1.93 -2.20 4.79
CA VAL A 72 2.50 -1.24 5.71
C VAL A 72 4.00 -1.17 5.46
N GLN A 73 4.55 0.05 5.33
CA GLN A 73 5.99 0.21 5.17
C GLN A 73 6.76 -0.32 6.39
N ILE A 74 7.83 -1.06 6.12
CA ILE A 74 8.74 -1.61 7.12
C ILE A 74 10.20 -1.28 6.78
N ASP A 75 11.08 -1.37 7.77
CA ASP A 75 12.52 -1.20 7.57
C ASP A 75 13.15 -2.39 6.84
N GLN A 76 14.22 -2.12 6.07
CA GLN A 76 14.97 -3.12 5.31
C GLN A 76 15.49 -4.28 6.19
N SER A 77 15.91 -3.98 7.43
CA SER A 77 16.42 -4.96 8.39
C SER A 77 15.42 -6.07 8.71
N PHE A 78 14.12 -5.75 8.70
CA PHE A 78 13.05 -6.71 8.93
C PHE A 78 12.79 -7.55 7.67
N ALA A 79 12.84 -6.91 6.50
CA ALA A 79 12.56 -7.56 5.23
C ALA A 79 13.57 -8.64 4.83
N GLN A 80 14.85 -8.49 5.22
CA GLN A 80 15.90 -9.46 4.90
C GLN A 80 15.76 -10.81 5.61
N GLN A 81 14.93 -10.90 6.66
CA GLN A 81 14.77 -12.14 7.42
C GLN A 81 13.94 -13.20 6.67
N LYS A 82 13.01 -12.76 5.82
CA LYS A 82 12.14 -13.64 5.03
C LYS A 82 11.87 -13.00 3.65
N PRO A 83 12.87 -13.00 2.75
CA PRO A 83 12.66 -12.48 1.41
C PRO A 83 11.66 -13.36 0.65
N PRO A 84 10.78 -12.79 -0.18
CA PRO A 84 9.92 -13.58 -1.05
C PRO A 84 10.76 -14.30 -2.11
N GLU A 85 10.39 -15.54 -2.39
CA GLU A 85 11.03 -16.37 -3.43
C GLU A 85 10.62 -15.90 -4.83
N CYS A 86 9.40 -15.39 -4.94
CA CYS A 86 8.82 -14.98 -6.20
C CYS A 86 9.11 -13.51 -6.51
N PHE A 87 9.31 -13.22 -7.80
CA PHE A 87 9.51 -11.85 -8.26
C PHE A 87 9.07 -11.64 -9.71
N VAL A 88 8.85 -10.37 -10.04
CA VAL A 88 8.62 -9.88 -11.39
C VAL A 88 9.62 -8.77 -11.65
N SER A 89 10.37 -8.88 -12.73
CA SER A 89 11.26 -7.81 -13.20
C SER A 89 10.85 -7.29 -14.57
N PHE A 90 11.03 -6.00 -14.79
CA PHE A 90 10.78 -5.34 -16.05
C PHE A 90 11.64 -4.08 -16.15
N ARG A 91 11.71 -3.49 -17.34
CA ARG A 91 12.41 -2.22 -17.54
C ARG A 91 11.40 -1.09 -17.64
N LEU A 92 11.62 -0.03 -16.87
CA LEU A 92 10.74 1.13 -16.84
C LEU A 92 11.55 2.41 -17.03
N GLN A 93 11.15 3.22 -18.01
CA GLN A 93 11.70 4.55 -18.25
C GLN A 93 10.68 5.59 -17.81
N SER A 94 10.50 5.74 -16.50
CA SER A 94 9.60 6.74 -15.92
C SER A 94 10.36 7.65 -14.95
N ARG A 95 9.76 8.79 -14.62
CA ARG A 95 10.33 9.71 -13.63
C ARG A 95 10.08 9.17 -12.24
N ILE A 96 11.13 9.16 -11.42
CA ILE A 96 11.03 8.78 -10.01
C ILE A 96 9.97 9.60 -9.25
N ASP A 97 9.80 10.87 -9.59
CA ASP A 97 8.81 11.75 -8.93
C ASP A 97 7.37 11.25 -9.11
N GLN A 98 7.04 10.71 -10.30
CA GLN A 98 5.70 10.14 -10.55
C GLN A 98 5.48 8.87 -9.74
N PHE A 99 6.51 8.03 -9.64
CA PHE A 99 6.45 6.83 -8.81
C PHE A 99 6.32 7.17 -7.32
N ARG A 100 7.06 8.19 -6.85
CA ARG A 100 6.95 8.69 -5.47
C ARG A 100 5.53 9.13 -5.16
N LEU A 101 4.94 9.94 -6.03
CA LEU A 101 3.56 10.40 -5.86
C LEU A 101 2.59 9.22 -5.84
N TRP A 102 2.70 8.29 -6.79
CA TRP A 102 1.85 7.09 -6.82
C TRP A 102 1.97 6.24 -5.56
N ILE A 103 3.19 6.02 -5.05
CA ILE A 103 3.43 5.30 -3.80
C ILE A 103 2.73 6.01 -2.63
N CYS A 104 2.88 7.33 -2.52
CA CYS A 104 2.26 8.12 -1.45
C CYS A 104 0.72 8.09 -1.51
N GLU A 105 0.14 8.08 -2.70
CA GLU A 105 -1.32 8.04 -2.90
C GLU A 105 -1.93 6.66 -2.67
N ASN A 106 -1.17 5.59 -2.87
CA ASN A 106 -1.72 4.23 -2.91
C ASN A 106 -1.36 3.35 -1.70
N PHE A 107 -0.36 3.71 -0.91
CA PHE A 107 0.10 2.94 0.26
C PHE A 107 -0.18 3.64 1.59
N ALA A 108 -0.27 2.85 2.66
CA ALA A 108 -0.34 3.37 4.02
C ALA A 108 1.06 3.49 4.64
N PHE A 109 1.35 4.66 5.22
CA PHE A 109 2.62 4.96 5.88
C PHE A 109 2.39 5.07 7.38
N ILE A 110 3.26 4.45 8.18
CA ILE A 110 3.15 4.50 9.65
C ILE A 110 3.44 5.93 10.16
N ASP A 111 4.35 6.65 9.50
CA ASP A 111 4.77 8.01 9.87
C ASP A 111 4.49 9.02 8.74
N GLU A 112 3.24 9.50 8.62
CA GLU A 112 2.87 10.56 7.67
C GLU A 112 3.66 11.87 7.92
N GLU A 113 4.03 12.18 9.17
CA GLU A 113 4.85 13.34 9.52
C GLU A 113 6.29 13.26 8.98
N LYS A 114 6.86 12.04 8.84
CA LYS A 114 8.18 11.87 8.22
C LYS A 114 8.13 12.07 6.71
N LEU A 115 6.98 11.79 6.09
CA LEU A 115 6.73 11.99 4.65
C LEU A 115 6.82 13.46 4.22
N GLN A 116 6.34 14.37 5.07
CA GLN A 116 6.31 15.81 4.77
C GLN A 116 7.66 16.49 5.02
N ASN A 117 8.43 16.02 6.00
CA ASN A 117 9.70 16.63 6.42
C ASN A 117 10.94 16.04 5.72
N GLU A 118 10.86 14.80 5.25
CA GLU A 118 11.92 14.11 4.50
C GLU A 118 11.28 13.41 3.28
N PRO A 119 11.22 14.04 2.10
CA PRO A 119 10.78 13.38 0.86
C PRO A 119 11.70 12.20 0.44
N SER A 120 12.70 11.89 1.26
CA SER A 120 13.74 10.87 1.15
C SER A 120 13.32 9.46 1.60
N ILE A 121 12.03 9.21 1.91
CA ILE A 121 11.51 7.89 2.36
C ILE A 121 11.91 6.75 1.41
N VAL A 122 12.13 7.11 0.17
CA VAL A 122 12.82 6.27 -0.78
C VAL A 122 14.32 6.47 -0.61
N ALA A 123 14.91 5.66 0.28
CA ALA A 123 16.34 5.65 0.52
C ALA A 123 17.07 5.47 -0.83
N GLU A 124 17.61 6.57 -1.36
CA GLU A 124 18.56 6.54 -2.46
C GLU A 124 19.88 6.00 -1.90
N SER A 125 19.95 4.68 -1.78
CA SER A 125 21.20 4.03 -1.42
C SER A 125 22.15 4.13 -2.61
N LYS A 126 23.35 4.67 -2.38
CA LYS A 126 24.46 4.52 -3.32
C LYS A 126 24.78 3.03 -3.40
N GLY A 127 24.50 2.41 -4.55
CA GLY A 127 24.96 1.06 -4.81
C GLY A 127 26.49 1.02 -4.85
N ASP A 128 27.06 -0.17 -4.64
CA ASP A 128 28.51 -0.44 -4.68
C ASP A 128 29.15 0.01 -6.02
N ASP A 129 28.36 0.09 -7.09
CA ASP A 129 28.77 0.55 -8.43
C ASP A 129 28.62 2.07 -8.66
N GLY A 130 28.28 2.86 -7.63
CA GLY A 130 28.00 4.29 -7.76
C GLY A 130 26.64 4.65 -8.37
N GLY A 131 25.82 3.66 -8.73
CA GLY A 131 24.45 3.83 -9.22
C GLY A 131 23.45 4.17 -8.12
N LYS A 132 22.40 4.92 -8.46
CA LYS A 132 21.30 5.25 -7.53
C LYS A 132 20.26 4.14 -7.55
N LYS A 133 20.05 3.46 -6.42
CA LYS A 133 19.02 2.43 -6.26
C LYS A 133 17.96 2.88 -5.29
N LEU A 134 16.73 2.47 -5.57
CA LEU A 134 15.53 2.76 -4.83
C LEU A 134 15.02 1.47 -4.22
N GLN A 135 14.94 1.37 -2.90
CA GLN A 135 14.46 0.15 -2.24
C GLN A 135 13.34 0.49 -1.26
N LEU A 136 12.22 -0.22 -1.42
CA LEU A 136 11.05 -0.11 -0.55
C LEU A 136 10.63 -1.50 -0.10
N TYR A 137 10.23 -1.59 1.17
CA TYR A 137 9.78 -2.82 1.79
C TYR A 137 8.46 -2.58 2.49
N PHE A 138 7.52 -3.47 2.26
CA PHE A 138 6.21 -3.45 2.88
C PHE A 138 5.89 -4.82 3.47
N PHE A 139 5.14 -4.82 4.55
CA PHE A 139 4.56 -6.01 5.15
C PHE A 139 3.06 -6.03 4.89
N CYS A 140 2.56 -7.10 4.29
CA CYS A 140 1.14 -7.30 4.08
C CYS A 140 0.50 -7.89 5.33
N THR A 141 -0.38 -7.12 5.97
CA THR A 141 -1.06 -7.55 7.20
C THR A 141 -2.07 -8.67 6.99
N ARG A 142 -2.50 -8.92 5.74
CA ARG A 142 -3.49 -9.95 5.40
C ARG A 142 -2.90 -11.36 5.33
N ASN A 143 -1.78 -11.52 4.64
CA ASN A 143 -1.15 -12.82 4.39
C ASN A 143 0.19 -13.00 5.12
N GLN A 144 0.62 -12.00 5.90
CA GLN A 144 1.89 -12.00 6.63
C GLN A 144 3.13 -12.20 5.73
N GLU A 145 3.06 -11.68 4.49
CA GLU A 145 4.16 -11.74 3.54
C GLU A 145 4.76 -10.37 3.27
N ILE A 146 6.02 -10.39 2.83
CA ILE A 146 6.77 -9.19 2.49
C ILE A 146 6.59 -8.89 1.00
N LEU A 147 6.31 -7.63 0.71
CA LEU A 147 6.42 -7.04 -0.61
C LEU A 147 7.71 -6.22 -0.65
N TYR A 148 8.60 -6.52 -1.57
CA TYR A 148 9.75 -5.66 -1.87
C TYR A 148 9.57 -5.00 -3.23
N ILE A 149 10.05 -3.76 -3.33
CA ILE A 149 10.17 -3.03 -4.58
C ILE A 149 11.59 -2.49 -4.66
N ASN A 150 12.27 -2.83 -5.74
CA ASN A 150 13.63 -2.39 -6.03
C ASN A 150 13.66 -1.76 -7.42
N TRP A 151 14.16 -0.53 -7.53
CA TRP A 151 14.30 0.16 -8.80
C TRP A 151 15.70 0.74 -8.93
N ASP A 152 16.44 0.23 -9.91
CA ASP A 152 17.72 0.79 -10.32
C ASP A 152 17.48 1.93 -11.32
N LEU A 153 17.74 3.15 -10.86
CA LEU A 153 17.51 4.37 -11.65
C LEU A 153 18.52 4.54 -12.78
N THR A 154 19.69 3.89 -12.69
CA THR A 154 20.73 3.96 -13.71
C THR A 154 20.42 3.02 -14.88
N SER A 155 20.08 1.76 -14.57
CA SER A 155 19.75 0.77 -15.62
C SER A 155 18.29 0.87 -16.10
N GLY A 156 17.41 1.42 -15.26
CA GLY A 156 15.96 1.39 -15.44
C GLY A 156 15.34 0.03 -15.13
N GLU A 157 16.10 -0.89 -14.52
CA GLU A 157 15.59 -2.19 -14.09
C GLU A 157 14.73 -2.03 -12.84
N PHE A 158 13.49 -2.51 -12.93
CA PHE A 158 12.50 -2.47 -11.87
C PHE A 158 12.14 -3.89 -11.48
N GLN A 159 12.12 -4.17 -10.19
CA GLN A 159 11.87 -5.49 -9.64
C GLN A 159 10.89 -5.39 -8.47
N ILE A 160 9.84 -6.21 -8.53
CA ILE A 160 8.84 -6.35 -7.48
C ILE A 160 8.87 -7.80 -7.03
N GLY A 161 8.94 -8.07 -5.73
CA GLY A 161 8.77 -9.44 -5.26
C GLY A 161 7.79 -9.56 -4.11
N HIS A 162 6.97 -10.60 -4.24
CA HIS A 162 5.90 -11.01 -3.36
C HIS A 162 5.42 -12.38 -3.87
N ASN A 163 4.99 -13.28 -2.99
CA ASN A 163 4.67 -14.66 -3.40
C ASN A 163 3.29 -14.79 -4.05
N ASP A 164 2.36 -13.90 -3.71
CA ASP A 164 1.05 -13.81 -4.38
C ASP A 164 1.13 -13.04 -5.70
N ILE A 165 0.86 -13.75 -6.81
CA ILE A 165 0.81 -13.19 -8.16
C ILE A 165 -0.30 -12.15 -8.34
N GLN A 166 -1.43 -12.28 -7.64
CA GLN A 166 -2.56 -11.35 -7.77
C GLN A 166 -2.16 -9.97 -7.23
N ASN A 167 -1.57 -9.93 -6.03
CA ASN A 167 -1.07 -8.69 -5.43
C ASN A 167 -0.02 -8.00 -6.32
N VAL A 168 0.92 -8.77 -6.90
CA VAL A 168 1.93 -8.21 -7.82
C VAL A 168 1.28 -7.67 -9.10
N THR A 169 0.28 -8.38 -9.63
CA THR A 169 -0.44 -7.97 -10.84
C THR A 169 -1.21 -6.68 -10.61
N ASP A 170 -1.99 -6.60 -9.52
CA ASP A 170 -2.74 -5.40 -9.14
C ASP A 170 -1.82 -4.19 -8.94
N LEU A 171 -0.66 -4.41 -8.32
CA LEU A 171 0.35 -3.39 -8.11
C LEU A 171 0.90 -2.86 -9.43
N ILE A 172 1.34 -3.75 -10.33
CA ILE A 172 1.87 -3.39 -11.65
C ILE A 172 0.81 -2.68 -12.48
N GLN A 173 -0.43 -3.17 -12.49
CA GLN A 173 -1.53 -2.56 -13.25
C GLN A 173 -1.85 -1.16 -12.74
N SER A 174 -1.96 -0.97 -11.43
CA SER A 174 -2.16 0.36 -10.82
C SER A 174 -1.03 1.32 -11.17
N MET A 175 0.22 0.84 -11.09
CA MET A 175 1.40 1.63 -11.43
C MET A 175 1.42 2.02 -12.93
N CYS A 176 1.18 1.07 -13.82
CA CYS A 176 1.13 1.32 -15.26
C CYS A 176 0.02 2.31 -15.64
N ALA A 177 -1.15 2.20 -15.00
CA ALA A 177 -2.25 3.13 -15.20
C ALA A 177 -1.86 4.55 -14.77
N ASN A 178 -1.22 4.72 -13.63
CA ASN A 178 -0.76 6.03 -13.14
C ASN A 178 0.33 6.64 -14.03
N MET A 179 1.27 5.82 -14.51
CA MET A 179 2.40 6.28 -15.34
C MET A 179 2.09 6.32 -16.85
N ASN A 180 0.85 6.05 -17.26
CA ASN A 180 0.43 5.98 -18.67
C ASN A 180 1.26 4.99 -19.52
N VAL A 181 1.69 3.88 -18.93
CA VAL A 181 2.40 2.80 -19.64
C VAL A 181 1.38 1.91 -20.35
N ARG A 182 1.39 1.90 -21.69
CA ARG A 182 0.46 1.10 -22.50
C ARG A 182 0.89 -0.34 -22.68
N GLU A 183 2.19 -0.56 -22.80
CA GLU A 183 2.78 -1.88 -23.02
C GLU A 183 3.95 -2.06 -22.07
N LEU A 184 3.95 -3.18 -21.34
CA LEU A 184 5.01 -3.57 -20.44
C LEU A 184 5.42 -5.00 -20.74
N ARG A 185 6.71 -5.24 -20.92
CA ARG A 185 7.27 -6.59 -20.99
C ARG A 185 7.93 -6.90 -19.65
N SER A 186 7.48 -7.98 -19.02
CA SER A 186 7.99 -8.43 -17.72
C SER A 186 8.47 -9.87 -17.77
N ARG A 187 9.45 -10.17 -16.91
CA ARG A 187 9.90 -11.51 -16.58
C ARG A 187 9.37 -11.86 -15.19
N ALA A 188 8.47 -12.82 -15.12
CA ALA A 188 7.90 -13.31 -13.86
C ALA A 188 8.56 -14.63 -13.45
N HIS A 189 8.83 -14.79 -12.16
CA HIS A 189 9.36 -16.01 -11.57
C HIS A 189 8.48 -16.42 -10.38
N PHE A 190 7.65 -17.45 -10.59
CA PHE A 190 6.75 -18.04 -9.60
C PHE A 190 6.84 -19.57 -9.65
N PRO A 191 7.87 -20.19 -9.04
CA PRO A 191 8.15 -21.61 -9.20
C PRO A 191 7.03 -22.52 -8.68
N SER A 192 6.50 -22.24 -7.49
CA SER A 192 5.42 -23.02 -6.87
C SER A 192 4.13 -22.98 -7.69
N LEU A 193 3.78 -21.79 -8.20
CA LEU A 193 2.60 -21.63 -9.07
C LEU A 193 2.77 -22.38 -10.39
N LEU A 194 3.95 -22.30 -11.00
CA LEU A 194 4.25 -22.99 -12.25
C LEU A 194 4.19 -24.51 -12.09
N ALA A 195 4.69 -25.05 -10.96
CA ALA A 195 4.60 -26.47 -10.65
C ALA A 195 3.13 -26.92 -10.51
N ASN A 196 2.29 -26.13 -9.84
CA ASN A 196 0.87 -26.42 -9.70
C ASN A 196 0.15 -26.41 -11.06
N VAL A 197 0.42 -25.41 -11.90
CA VAL A 197 -0.15 -25.34 -13.26
C VAL A 197 0.28 -26.53 -14.08
N LYS A 198 1.56 -26.94 -14.02
CA LYS A 198 2.06 -28.11 -14.73
C LYS A 198 1.31 -29.38 -14.32
N ASN A 199 1.12 -29.60 -13.01
CA ASN A 199 0.39 -30.78 -12.51
C ASN A 199 -1.07 -30.80 -13.00
N VAL A 200 -1.74 -29.64 -13.01
CA VAL A 200 -3.12 -29.53 -13.50
C VAL A 200 -3.19 -29.82 -15.00
N VAL A 201 -2.28 -29.25 -15.79
CA VAL A 201 -2.23 -29.49 -17.24
C VAL A 201 -1.97 -30.95 -17.55
N GLU A 202 -1.04 -31.60 -16.85
CA GLU A 202 -0.79 -33.05 -17.00
C GLU A 202 -2.03 -33.88 -16.65
N SER A 203 -2.79 -33.47 -15.62
CA SER A 203 -4.03 -34.16 -15.24
C SER A 203 -5.16 -34.00 -16.27
N VAL A 204 -5.26 -32.84 -16.91
CA VAL A 204 -6.29 -32.56 -17.94
C VAL A 204 -5.96 -33.25 -19.26
N CYS A 205 -4.68 -33.32 -19.64
CA CYS A 205 -4.25 -33.97 -20.88
C CYS A 205 -4.32 -35.52 -20.83
N LEU A 206 -4.52 -36.11 -19.65
CA LEU A 206 -4.69 -37.56 -19.46
C LEU A 206 -6.17 -38.01 -19.50
N LEU A 207 -7.10 -37.11 -19.80
CA LEU A 207 -8.51 -37.37 -20.12
C LEU A 207 -8.75 -37.27 -21.63
#